data_AF-A0A8B6HBX2-F1
#
_entry.id   AF-A0A8B6HBX2-F1
#
_cell.length_a   1.000
_cell.length_b   1.000
_cell.length_c   1.000
_cell.angle_alpha   90.00
_cell.angle_beta   90.00
_cell.angle_gamma   90.00
#
_symmetry.space_group_name_H-M   'P 1'
#
loop_
_entity.id
_entity.type
_entity.pdbx_description
1 polymer ?
#
loop_
_entity_poly.entity_id
_entity_poly.type
_entity_poly.pdbx_seq_one_letter_code
_entity_poly.pdbx_strand_id
1 'polypeptide(L)'
;MYFFRRGAENMTKDTFIVKTDPKTKYMTKEMDELTKNHCFNDKENVTAIMPEQPHSPFCPVAAFQKYISKLHPKCNSLWQRPLGSFYEDSASWYCNSPVGLDTLAQFMNKLSKLCSLSQVYTNHSIRATGATILTESRYFADAQIMSVTGHKSMSSLAIYNQRTSDKAKFQMGQIIDAAMNGRDPDANALPAPNQQLTLPSPVQPLALPTSARTSIMASTSQVYRHGDRSPVVIYPTDKNKVDKWPQGLGWLTKKGMLMHYNFGQWLRKRYEGFLNSSYVHTEIEVASSNEDRCLMSAYCNLAGLYPPHGDQVWNPNLQIDWQPIPVHTRPKKEDNVINMGENCPRYDQLYQETMKTKEIAQEEMRNKDFYKFVGQMSGMDHENISNIWQIADTLFCEKAHNLTVSPWADQKWKQENMTVYEKLRFLDSWQFRLLYSGLEKSRLMGGPILGEFVQQMVAASQNKTNTKMFMYSGHDTTVAALLSALNLFANGTSPPYAASVIVELHQNSAGKYYVNVLYKNTTDTAYLLTVPGNYLPFI
;
A
#
# COMPACT_ATOMS: atom_id res chain seq x y z
N MET A 1 19.99 17.49 -0.74
CA MET A 1 20.01 18.73 0.07
C MET A 1 19.55 18.42 1.48
N TYR A 2 20.45 17.90 2.32
CA TYR A 2 20.27 17.99 3.77
C TYR A 2 20.96 19.28 4.23
N PHE A 3 20.45 19.90 5.31
CA PHE A 3 20.76 21.24 5.87
C PHE A 3 19.75 22.35 5.60
N PHE A 4 18.68 22.13 4.81
CA PHE A 4 17.52 23.03 4.67
C PHE A 4 17.81 24.50 4.30
N ARG A 5 19.05 24.84 3.99
CA ARG A 5 19.46 26.15 3.47
C ARG A 5 19.36 26.13 1.95
N ARG A 6 19.08 27.31 1.36
CA ARG A 6 19.18 27.48 -0.09
C ARG A 6 20.65 27.27 -0.43
N GLY A 7 21.00 26.26 -1.21
CA GLY A 7 22.38 26.09 -1.68
C GLY A 7 22.85 27.39 -2.33
N ALA A 8 24.00 27.90 -1.90
CA ALA A 8 24.59 29.10 -2.48
C ALA A 8 25.18 28.79 -3.86
N GLU A 9 25.18 29.77 -4.74
CA GLU A 9 25.64 29.64 -6.14
C GLU A 9 27.15 29.45 -6.24
N ASN A 10 27.89 29.96 -5.24
CA ASN A 10 29.35 30.02 -5.23
C ASN A 10 30.00 28.83 -4.51
N MET A 11 29.29 27.70 -4.41
CA MET A 11 29.83 26.52 -3.75
C MET A 11 30.86 25.83 -4.63
N THR A 12 32.00 25.51 -4.05
CA THR A 12 33.09 24.75 -4.65
C THR A 12 33.09 23.30 -4.15
N LYS A 13 33.88 22.44 -4.79
CA LYS A 13 34.09 21.05 -4.36
C LYS A 13 34.51 20.94 -2.89
N ASP A 14 35.22 21.94 -2.39
CA ASP A 14 35.76 21.99 -1.03
C ASP A 14 34.79 22.62 -0.02
N THR A 15 33.58 23.02 -0.45
CA THR A 15 32.62 23.64 0.48
C THR A 15 32.12 22.66 1.55
N PHE A 16 32.13 21.36 1.24
CA PHE A 16 31.81 20.30 2.19
C PHE A 16 32.99 19.36 2.34
N ILE A 17 33.25 18.96 3.57
CA ILE A 17 34.31 18.01 3.90
C ILE A 17 33.73 16.84 4.66
N VAL A 18 34.39 15.70 4.52
CA VAL A 18 34.09 14.49 5.26
C VAL A 18 35.11 14.34 6.37
N LYS A 19 34.64 14.39 7.62
CA LYS A 19 35.45 14.18 8.82
C LYS A 19 35.14 12.80 9.41
N THR A 20 36.10 12.26 10.16
CA THR A 20 35.93 11.01 10.90
C THR A 20 36.19 11.32 12.36
N ASP A 21 35.21 11.02 13.22
CA ASP A 21 35.38 10.99 14.68
C ASP A 21 35.47 9.53 15.17
N PRO A 22 35.76 9.29 16.46
CA PRO A 22 35.89 7.93 16.99
C PRO A 22 34.64 7.05 16.90
N LYS A 23 33.46 7.61 16.65
CA LYS A 23 32.17 6.91 16.65
C LYS A 23 31.55 6.81 15.26
N THR A 24 31.80 7.76 14.38
CA THR A 24 31.22 7.80 13.05
C THR A 24 31.99 8.71 12.10
N LYS A 25 31.79 8.47 10.80
CA LYS A 25 32.20 9.38 9.75
C LYS A 25 31.04 10.31 9.45
N TYR A 26 31.29 11.59 9.17
CA TYR A 26 30.22 12.54 8.89
C TYR A 26 30.68 13.61 7.90
N MET A 27 29.73 14.15 7.15
CA MET A 27 29.94 15.30 6.29
C MET A 27 29.50 16.58 6.99
N THR A 28 30.30 17.64 6.85
CA THR A 28 29.98 18.97 7.36
C THR A 28 30.37 20.04 6.33
N LYS A 29 29.75 21.21 6.42
CA LYS A 29 30.22 22.40 5.69
C LYS A 29 31.49 22.94 6.35
N GLU A 30 32.50 23.30 5.57
CA GLU A 30 33.78 23.81 6.10
C GLU A 30 33.84 25.35 6.15
N MET A 31 33.15 26.05 5.24
CA MET A 31 33.14 27.51 5.16
C MET A 31 31.72 28.07 5.26
N ASP A 32 31.51 29.08 6.11
CA ASP A 32 30.21 29.75 6.22
C ASP A 32 29.98 30.75 5.07
N GLU A 33 28.72 31.03 4.76
CA GLU A 33 28.37 31.99 3.68
C GLU A 33 28.66 33.43 4.13
N LEU A 34 29.49 34.16 3.38
CA LEU A 34 29.60 35.62 3.52
C LEU A 34 28.20 36.23 3.28
N THR A 35 27.61 36.79 4.33
CA THR A 35 26.36 37.56 4.21
C THR A 35 26.70 39.04 4.19
N LYS A 36 25.85 39.88 3.56
CA LYS A 36 26.04 41.35 3.47
C LYS A 36 26.31 42.06 4.81
N ASN A 37 26.09 41.40 5.95
CA ASN A 37 26.25 41.95 7.30
C ASN A 37 27.33 41.24 8.15
N HIS A 38 28.03 40.22 7.63
CA HIS A 38 29.15 39.55 8.31
C HIS A 38 30.30 39.36 7.34
N CYS A 39 31.36 40.17 7.49
CA CYS A 39 32.54 40.18 6.62
C CYS A 39 33.73 39.36 7.15
N PHE A 40 33.55 38.48 8.14
CA PHE A 40 34.62 37.64 8.67
C PHE A 40 34.33 36.16 8.53
N ASN A 41 35.38 35.42 8.18
CA ASN A 41 35.38 34.00 7.84
C ASN A 41 35.63 33.18 9.12
N ASP A 42 34.58 32.94 9.91
CA ASP A 42 34.70 32.12 11.13
C ASP A 42 34.80 30.64 10.75
N LYS A 43 36.04 30.11 10.73
CA LYS A 43 36.36 28.71 10.39
C LYS A 43 35.84 27.66 11.39
N GLU A 44 35.15 28.05 12.46
CA GLU A 44 34.85 27.16 13.60
C GLU A 44 33.36 26.89 13.86
N ASN A 45 32.43 27.53 13.16
CA ASN A 45 31.00 27.27 13.36
C ASN A 45 30.50 26.11 12.49
N VAL A 46 30.66 24.88 12.99
CA VAL A 46 29.98 23.69 12.42
C VAL A 46 28.47 23.87 12.59
N THR A 47 27.81 24.38 11.55
CA THR A 47 26.38 24.71 11.60
C THR A 47 25.48 23.48 11.48
N ALA A 48 25.94 22.40 10.84
CA ALA A 48 25.21 21.14 10.74
C ALA A 48 26.08 19.95 10.28
N ILE A 49 25.74 18.75 10.74
CA ILE A 49 26.44 17.49 10.43
C ILE A 49 25.53 16.49 9.71
N MET A 50 26.10 15.69 8.82
CA MET A 50 25.45 14.55 8.15
C MET A 50 26.21 13.27 8.48
N PRO A 51 25.75 12.45 9.44
CA PRO A 51 26.44 11.22 9.82
C PRO A 51 26.33 10.16 8.72
N GLU A 52 27.36 9.32 8.62
CA GLU A 52 27.38 8.13 7.78
C GLU A 52 26.34 7.13 8.28
N GLN A 53 25.73 6.43 7.33
CA GLN A 53 24.78 5.35 7.58
C GLN A 53 25.28 4.10 6.83
N PRO A 54 26.25 3.34 7.39
CA PRO A 54 27.01 2.32 6.66
C PRO A 54 26.17 1.20 6.01
N HIS A 55 24.94 1.00 6.48
CA HIS A 55 24.02 -0.03 6.00
C HIS A 55 22.82 0.53 5.21
N SER A 56 22.78 1.84 4.97
CA SER A 56 21.72 2.49 4.21
C SER A 56 22.15 2.64 2.75
N PRO A 57 21.38 2.15 1.77
CA PRO A 57 21.63 2.48 0.35
C PRO A 57 21.48 3.98 0.07
N PHE A 58 20.88 4.73 1.01
CA PHE A 58 20.75 6.19 0.98
C PHE A 58 21.74 6.91 1.89
N CYS A 59 22.87 6.27 2.21
CA CYS A 59 23.91 6.83 3.06
C CYS A 59 24.37 8.20 2.52
N PRO A 60 24.20 9.30 3.28
CA PRO A 60 24.49 10.65 2.77
C PRO A 60 25.98 10.86 2.51
N VAL A 61 26.85 10.28 3.34
CA VAL A 61 28.30 10.34 3.17
C VAL A 61 28.74 9.57 1.93
N ALA A 62 28.26 8.33 1.75
CA ALA A 62 28.60 7.53 0.57
C ALA A 62 28.08 8.16 -0.73
N ALA A 63 26.85 8.69 -0.72
CA ALA A 63 26.26 9.38 -1.86
C ALA A 63 27.06 10.64 -2.24
N PHE A 64 27.48 11.43 -1.25
CA PHE A 64 28.32 12.61 -1.49
C PHE A 64 29.70 12.23 -2.02
N GLN A 65 30.35 11.23 -1.45
CA GLN A 65 31.65 10.76 -1.95
C GLN A 65 31.56 10.24 -3.39
N LYS A 66 30.51 9.47 -3.72
CA LYS A 66 30.24 9.05 -5.11
C LYS A 66 30.03 10.26 -6.01
N TYR A 67 29.23 11.25 -5.59
CA TYR A 67 29.00 12.48 -6.35
C TYR A 67 30.31 13.24 -6.65
N ILE A 68 31.12 13.54 -5.62
CA ILE A 68 32.39 14.24 -5.78
C ILE A 68 33.34 13.47 -6.70
N SER A 69 33.41 12.13 -6.57
CA SER A 69 34.27 11.29 -7.41
C SER A 69 33.92 11.34 -8.91
N LYS A 70 32.68 11.74 -9.25
CA LYS A 70 32.20 11.81 -10.64
C LYS A 70 32.18 13.22 -11.22
N LEU A 71 32.50 14.25 -10.43
CA LEU A 71 32.60 15.63 -10.92
C LEU A 71 33.75 15.79 -11.91
N HIS A 72 33.61 16.71 -12.87
CA HIS A 72 34.66 16.98 -13.83
C HIS A 72 35.88 17.59 -13.12
N PRO A 73 37.10 17.06 -13.29
CA PRO A 73 38.27 17.48 -12.51
C PRO A 73 38.63 18.95 -12.70
N LYS A 74 38.49 19.47 -13.94
CA LYS A 74 38.85 20.86 -14.29
C LYS A 74 37.82 21.92 -13.87
N CYS A 75 36.65 21.54 -13.37
CA CYS A 75 35.63 22.49 -12.93
C CYS A 75 35.61 22.53 -11.40
N ASN A 76 35.83 23.70 -10.79
CA ASN A 76 35.86 23.83 -9.33
C ASN A 76 34.47 23.99 -8.69
N SER A 77 33.43 24.28 -9.50
CA SER A 77 32.07 24.42 -8.99
C SER A 77 31.54 23.09 -8.47
N LEU A 78 30.83 23.14 -7.34
CA LEU A 78 30.16 21.98 -6.77
C LEU A 78 29.02 21.50 -7.67
N TRP A 79 28.28 22.43 -8.28
CA TRP A 79 27.12 22.13 -9.13
C TRP A 79 27.54 22.21 -10.59
N GLN A 80 27.74 21.05 -11.21
CA GLN A 80 28.19 20.97 -12.61
C GLN A 80 27.07 20.48 -13.51
N ARG A 81 27.07 20.92 -14.77
CA ARG A 81 26.07 20.46 -15.75
C ARG A 81 26.28 18.97 -16.04
N PRO A 82 25.24 18.12 -15.96
CA PRO A 82 25.39 16.69 -16.27
C PRO A 82 25.72 16.48 -17.75
N LEU A 83 26.43 15.40 -18.06
CA LEU A 83 26.59 14.92 -19.43
C LEU A 83 25.26 14.39 -19.96
N GLY A 84 25.01 14.56 -21.26
CA GLY A 84 23.79 14.04 -21.91
C GLY A 84 23.70 12.51 -21.90
N SER A 85 24.85 11.83 -21.84
CA SER A 85 24.97 10.39 -21.60
C SER A 85 26.29 10.09 -20.89
N PHE A 86 26.29 9.09 -20.00
CA PHE A 86 27.48 8.57 -19.33
C PHE A 86 27.22 7.11 -18.91
N TYR A 87 28.28 6.34 -18.72
CA TYR A 87 28.22 4.99 -18.15
C TYR A 87 28.58 5.01 -16.67
N GLU A 88 28.18 4.00 -15.89
CA GLU A 88 28.48 3.96 -14.45
C GLU A 88 30.00 4.02 -14.16
N ASP A 89 30.80 3.36 -15.01
CA ASP A 89 32.27 3.33 -14.91
C ASP A 89 32.95 4.58 -15.49
N SER A 90 32.19 5.54 -16.02
CA SER A 90 32.76 6.76 -16.58
C SER A 90 33.52 7.54 -15.50
N ALA A 91 34.70 8.06 -15.86
CA ALA A 91 35.55 8.85 -14.97
C ALA A 91 34.88 10.15 -14.51
N SER A 92 33.98 10.71 -15.32
CA SER A 92 33.14 11.85 -14.95
C SER A 92 31.73 11.72 -15.51
N TRP A 93 30.73 12.17 -14.75
CA TRP A 93 29.32 12.25 -15.16
C TRP A 93 28.90 13.68 -15.51
N TYR A 94 29.82 14.64 -15.38
CA TYR A 94 29.53 16.06 -15.48
C TYR A 94 30.46 16.75 -16.48
N CYS A 95 29.98 17.82 -17.08
CA CYS A 95 30.75 18.67 -17.98
C CYS A 95 31.72 19.57 -17.21
N ASN A 96 32.73 20.09 -17.89
CA ASN A 96 33.57 21.18 -17.40
C ASN A 96 32.84 22.54 -17.39
N SER A 97 31.62 22.59 -16.84
CA SER A 97 30.75 23.77 -16.83
C SER A 97 29.90 23.79 -15.57
N PRO A 98 29.82 24.92 -14.85
CA PRO A 98 28.88 25.08 -13.74
C PRO A 98 27.43 25.05 -14.23
N VAL A 99 26.50 24.70 -13.35
CA VAL A 99 25.06 24.88 -13.58
C VAL A 99 24.72 26.35 -13.42
N GLY A 100 23.97 26.93 -14.36
CA GLY A 100 23.53 28.32 -14.28
C GLY A 100 22.52 28.57 -13.15
N LEU A 101 22.53 29.79 -12.61
CA LEU A 101 21.67 30.25 -11.50
C LEU A 101 20.18 29.93 -11.74
N ASP A 102 19.63 30.35 -12.88
CA ASP A 102 18.21 30.12 -13.18
C ASP A 102 17.86 28.63 -13.24
N THR A 103 18.82 27.78 -13.61
CA THR A 103 18.62 26.33 -13.63
C THR A 103 18.59 25.75 -12.23
N LEU A 104 19.43 26.22 -11.32
CA LEU A 104 19.40 25.83 -9.90
C LEU A 104 18.14 26.36 -9.20
N ALA A 105 17.77 27.61 -9.44
CA ALA A 105 16.57 28.23 -8.86
C ALA A 105 15.28 27.50 -9.29
N GLN A 106 15.23 27.05 -10.54
CA GLN A 106 14.11 26.28 -11.09
C GLN A 106 14.26 24.76 -10.88
N PHE A 107 15.30 24.28 -10.18
CA PHE A 107 15.59 22.86 -10.10
C PHE A 107 14.41 22.05 -9.57
N MET A 108 13.88 22.39 -8.39
CA MET A 108 12.71 21.68 -7.86
C MET A 108 11.45 21.89 -8.68
N ASN A 109 11.30 23.04 -9.35
CA ASN A 109 10.16 23.29 -10.23
C ASN A 109 10.20 22.36 -11.44
N LYS A 110 11.37 22.26 -12.11
CA LYS A 110 11.61 21.38 -13.26
C LYS A 110 11.55 19.92 -12.84
N LEU A 111 12.18 19.54 -11.73
CA LEU A 111 12.14 18.18 -11.20
C LEU A 111 10.71 17.78 -10.85
N SER A 112 9.93 18.66 -10.21
CA SER A 112 8.53 18.38 -9.89
C SER A 112 7.68 18.14 -11.14
N LYS A 113 7.92 18.91 -12.21
CA LYS A 113 7.26 18.73 -13.51
C LYS A 113 7.71 17.45 -14.23
N LEU A 114 9.02 17.20 -14.28
CA LEU A 114 9.60 16.01 -14.94
C LEU A 114 9.19 14.71 -14.24
N CYS A 115 9.15 14.72 -12.90
CA CYS A 115 8.72 13.57 -12.10
C CYS A 115 7.20 13.50 -11.91
N SER A 116 6.43 14.40 -12.53
CA SER A 116 4.97 14.47 -12.41
C SER A 116 4.47 14.41 -10.96
N LEU A 117 5.10 15.19 -10.08
CA LEU A 117 4.73 15.25 -8.67
C LEU A 117 3.34 15.90 -8.49
N SER A 118 2.66 15.56 -7.40
CA SER A 118 1.30 16.02 -7.07
C SER A 118 1.12 17.54 -7.02
N GLN A 119 2.21 18.29 -6.83
CA GLN A 119 2.25 19.73 -7.00
C GLN A 119 3.65 20.16 -7.43
N VAL A 120 3.75 21.37 -7.97
CA VAL A 120 5.05 21.95 -8.34
C VAL A 120 5.72 22.49 -7.09
N TYR A 121 6.68 21.73 -6.56
CA TYR A 121 7.47 22.16 -5.41
C TYR A 121 8.54 23.17 -5.83
N THR A 122 8.83 24.09 -4.92
CA THR A 122 9.92 25.06 -5.09
C THR A 122 11.09 24.66 -4.20
N ASN A 123 12.27 25.23 -4.45
CA ASN A 123 13.41 25.05 -3.55
C ASN A 123 13.08 25.48 -2.10
N HIS A 124 12.09 26.36 -1.91
CA HIS A 124 11.59 26.73 -0.58
C HIS A 124 10.85 25.59 0.13
N SER A 125 10.17 24.70 -0.62
CA SER A 125 9.44 23.56 -0.06
C SER A 125 10.37 22.60 0.70
N ILE A 126 11.60 22.39 0.22
CA ILE A 126 12.60 21.55 0.92
C ILE A 126 12.93 22.13 2.30
N ARG A 127 13.13 23.45 2.38
CA ARG A 127 13.41 24.16 3.63
C ARG A 127 12.22 24.11 4.59
N ALA A 128 11.02 24.32 4.06
CA ALA A 128 9.78 24.26 4.84
C ALA A 128 9.57 22.88 5.46
N THR A 129 9.72 21.80 4.68
CA THR A 129 9.59 20.43 5.18
C THR A 129 10.57 20.13 6.30
N GLY A 130 11.84 20.53 6.16
CA GLY A 130 12.84 20.35 7.22
C GLY A 130 12.54 21.10 8.51
N ALA A 131 12.13 22.36 8.39
CA ALA A 131 11.74 23.18 9.53
C ALA A 131 10.53 22.56 10.25
N THR A 132 9.50 22.14 9.51
CA THR A 132 8.33 21.45 10.07
C THR A 132 8.72 20.17 10.82
N ILE A 133 9.55 19.30 10.23
CA ILE A 133 9.97 18.05 10.89
C ILE A 133 10.71 18.33 12.21
N LEU A 134 11.64 19.29 12.21
CA LEU A 134 12.41 19.63 13.41
C LEU A 134 11.54 20.26 14.50
N THR A 135 10.64 21.17 14.10
CA THR A 135 9.70 21.84 15.01
C THR A 135 8.67 20.87 15.60
N GLU A 136 8.12 19.95 14.80
CA GLU A 136 7.18 18.92 15.28
C GLU A 136 7.81 17.90 16.21
N SER A 137 9.13 17.66 16.10
CA SER A 137 9.85 16.69 16.93
C SER A 137 9.85 17.06 18.41
N ARG A 138 9.66 18.35 18.75
CA ARG A 138 9.73 18.93 20.11
C ARG A 138 11.02 18.64 20.90
N TYR A 139 12.03 18.03 20.27
CA TYR A 139 13.30 17.68 20.92
C TYR A 139 14.31 18.84 20.94
N PHE A 140 14.13 19.86 20.10
CA PHE A 140 15.08 20.96 19.91
C PHE A 140 14.42 22.31 20.18
N ALA A 141 15.16 23.21 20.82
CA ALA A 141 14.70 24.58 21.03
C ALA A 141 14.66 25.36 19.70
N ASP A 142 13.74 26.31 19.57
CA ASP A 142 13.56 27.13 18.36
C ASP A 142 14.87 27.78 17.89
N ALA A 143 15.73 28.23 18.81
CA ALA A 143 17.04 28.78 18.49
C ALA A 143 17.98 27.77 17.78
N GLN A 144 17.94 26.49 18.18
CA GLN A 144 18.72 25.41 17.56
C GLN A 144 18.16 25.02 16.20
N ILE A 145 16.83 25.07 16.03
CA ILE A 145 16.19 24.82 14.75
C ILE A 145 16.49 25.97 13.78
N MET A 146 16.47 27.21 14.26
CA MET A 146 16.82 28.41 13.48
C MET A 146 18.27 28.37 12.99
N SER A 147 19.22 27.90 13.82
CA SER A 147 20.63 27.83 13.44
C SER A 147 20.85 26.85 12.28
N VAL A 148 20.15 25.72 12.23
CA VAL A 148 20.26 24.75 11.13
C VAL A 148 19.47 25.21 9.90
N THR A 149 18.23 25.69 10.07
CA THR A 149 17.31 26.02 8.97
C THR A 149 17.53 27.41 8.35
N GLY A 150 18.32 28.28 8.98
CA GLY A 150 18.63 29.63 8.51
C GLY A 150 17.45 30.60 8.60
N HIS A 151 16.54 30.42 9.56
CA HIS A 151 15.48 31.39 9.87
C HIS A 151 16.05 32.52 10.74
N LYS A 152 15.72 33.78 10.40
CA LYS A 152 16.29 34.98 11.06
C LYS A 152 15.46 35.46 12.26
N SER A 153 14.23 35.00 12.40
CA SER A 153 13.36 35.35 13.53
C SER A 153 12.54 34.15 14.00
N MET A 154 12.29 34.08 15.31
CA MET A 154 11.41 33.07 15.91
C MET A 154 10.00 33.17 15.32
N SER A 155 9.51 34.37 15.01
CA SER A 155 8.22 34.59 14.36
C SER A 155 8.12 33.92 12.99
N SER A 156 9.21 33.90 12.21
CA SER A 156 9.24 33.21 10.90
C SER A 156 9.26 31.69 11.03
N LEU A 157 9.80 31.16 12.14
CA LEU A 157 9.75 29.73 12.46
C LEU A 157 8.39 29.34 13.07
N ALA A 158 7.77 30.23 13.85
CA ALA A 158 6.49 30.00 14.51
C ALA A 158 5.32 29.77 13.53
N ILE A 159 5.43 30.21 12.27
CA ILE A 159 4.46 29.88 11.21
C ILE A 159 4.34 28.36 11.01
N TYR A 160 5.44 27.62 11.20
CA TYR A 160 5.42 26.15 11.12
C TYR A 160 4.84 25.49 12.39
N ASN A 161 4.80 26.21 13.53
CA ASN A 161 4.07 25.80 14.74
C ASN A 161 2.55 26.12 14.64
N GLN A 162 2.17 27.16 13.89
CA GLN A 162 0.77 27.57 13.73
C GLN A 162 -0.02 26.72 12.74
N ARG A 163 0.68 25.96 11.88
CA ARG A 163 0.03 24.93 11.07
C ARG A 163 -0.08 23.68 11.91
N THR A 164 -1.28 23.42 12.41
CA THR A 164 -1.61 22.12 13.02
C THR A 164 -1.28 21.03 12.00
N SER A 165 -0.32 20.17 12.31
CA SER A 165 0.01 19.03 11.47
C SER A 165 -1.23 18.15 11.30
N ASP A 166 -1.36 17.44 10.19
CA ASP A 166 -2.56 16.61 9.98
C ASP A 166 -2.69 15.53 11.07
N LYS A 167 -1.56 15.10 11.66
CA LYS A 167 -1.51 14.26 12.85
C LYS A 167 -2.08 14.96 14.09
N ALA A 168 -1.73 16.22 14.33
CA ALA A 168 -2.28 17.00 15.43
C ALA A 168 -3.77 17.33 15.22
N LYS A 169 -4.22 17.61 13.98
CA LYS A 169 -5.64 17.79 13.65
C LYS A 169 -6.42 16.50 13.92
N PHE A 170 -5.85 15.35 13.59
CA PHE A 170 -6.43 14.05 13.86
C PHE A 170 -6.54 13.79 15.37
N GLN A 171 -5.50 14.07 16.15
CA GLN A 171 -5.53 13.95 17.61
C GLN A 171 -6.55 14.91 18.26
N MET A 172 -6.63 16.16 17.78
CA MET A 172 -7.65 17.10 18.21
C MET A 172 -9.06 16.57 17.92
N GLY A 173 -9.27 15.99 16.73
CA GLY A 173 -10.52 15.33 16.37
C GLY A 173 -10.87 14.15 17.29
N GLN A 174 -9.88 13.33 17.66
CA GLN A 174 -10.06 12.21 18.59
C GLN A 174 -10.41 12.68 20.01
N ILE A 175 -9.80 13.76 20.50
CA ILE A 175 -10.11 14.32 21.83
C ILE A 175 -11.53 14.89 21.85
N ILE A 176 -11.93 15.60 20.78
CA ILE A 176 -13.29 16.12 20.64
C ILE A 176 -14.29 14.96 20.58
N ASP A 177 -14.00 13.92 19.80
CA ASP A 177 -14.84 12.71 19.73
C ASP A 177 -14.94 11.99 21.09
N ALA A 178 -13.85 11.89 21.85
CA ALA A 178 -13.85 11.31 23.19
C ALA A 178 -14.73 12.13 24.15
N ALA A 179 -14.58 13.46 24.17
CA ALA A 179 -15.37 14.35 25.01
C ALA A 179 -16.86 14.34 24.66
N MET A 180 -17.21 14.31 23.37
CA MET A 180 -18.62 14.25 22.90
C MET A 180 -19.29 12.93 23.24
N ASN A 181 -18.51 11.86 23.45
CA ASN A 181 -19.00 10.53 23.82
C ASN A 181 -18.82 10.21 25.31
N GLY A 182 -18.57 11.21 26.16
CA GLY A 182 -18.46 11.03 27.62
C GLY A 182 -17.25 10.20 28.07
N ARG A 183 -16.21 10.11 27.25
CA ARG A 183 -14.95 9.43 27.58
C ARG A 183 -13.95 10.45 28.12
N ASP A 184 -13.29 10.11 29.24
CA ASP A 184 -12.32 10.99 29.89
C ASP A 184 -11.11 11.26 28.97
N PRO A 185 -10.81 12.53 28.62
CA PRO A 185 -9.72 12.88 27.73
C PRO A 185 -8.32 12.58 28.31
N ASP A 186 -8.18 12.36 29.62
CA ASP A 186 -6.89 12.12 30.29
C ASP A 186 -6.53 10.63 30.50
N ALA A 187 -7.34 9.69 29.99
CA ALA A 187 -7.08 8.24 30.13
C ALA A 187 -5.90 7.70 29.29
N ASN A 188 -5.15 8.57 28.58
CA ASN A 188 -4.01 8.20 27.74
C ASN A 188 -2.63 8.57 28.34
N ALA A 189 -2.52 8.65 29.66
CA ALA A 189 -1.24 8.43 30.32
C ALA A 189 -0.98 6.92 30.44
N LEU A 190 -0.01 6.42 29.67
CA LEU A 190 0.42 5.01 29.53
C LEU A 190 0.24 4.13 30.79
N PRO A 191 -0.23 2.88 30.61
CA PRO A 191 0.31 1.75 31.36
C PRO A 191 0.87 0.62 30.47
N ALA A 192 1.76 -0.14 31.09
CA ALA A 192 2.58 -1.25 30.59
C ALA A 192 1.76 -2.44 29.98
N PRO A 193 2.43 -3.39 29.28
CA PRO A 193 1.78 -4.34 28.39
C PRO A 193 1.20 -5.52 29.18
N ASN A 194 -0.11 -5.49 29.44
CA ASN A 194 -0.91 -6.67 29.75
C ASN A 194 -2.39 -6.29 29.86
N GLN A 195 -3.06 -6.00 28.74
CA GLN A 195 -4.52 -6.11 28.68
C GLN A 195 -4.98 -6.63 27.31
N GLN A 196 -5.96 -7.53 27.38
CA GLN A 196 -6.56 -8.29 26.29
C GLN A 196 -6.99 -7.39 25.13
N LEU A 197 -6.62 -7.79 23.91
CA LEU A 197 -7.18 -7.26 22.68
C LEU A 197 -8.68 -7.57 22.66
N THR A 198 -9.49 -6.60 23.10
CA THR A 198 -10.90 -6.54 22.73
C THR A 198 -11.01 -5.99 21.31
N LEU A 199 -11.83 -6.65 20.50
CA LEU A 199 -12.14 -6.27 19.12
C LEU A 199 -12.54 -4.79 19.06
N PRO A 200 -11.95 -3.96 18.18
CA PRO A 200 -12.52 -2.65 17.91
C PRO A 200 -13.89 -2.85 17.25
N SER A 201 -14.88 -2.11 17.75
CA SER A 201 -16.22 -2.03 17.18
C SER A 201 -16.19 -1.73 15.67
N PRO A 202 -17.20 -2.19 14.90
CA PRO A 202 -17.26 -1.97 13.46
C PRO A 202 -17.14 -0.48 13.12
N VAL A 203 -16.33 -0.18 12.10
CA VAL A 203 -16.17 1.14 11.49
C VAL A 203 -17.57 1.71 11.23
N GLN A 204 -17.92 2.80 11.91
CA GLN A 204 -19.18 3.49 11.68
C GLN A 204 -19.23 4.00 10.23
N PRO A 205 -20.39 3.90 9.55
CA PRO A 205 -20.54 4.41 8.21
C PRO A 205 -20.32 5.92 8.21
N LEU A 206 -19.28 6.38 7.54
CA LEU A 206 -19.16 7.78 7.14
C LEU A 206 -20.30 8.08 6.17
N ALA A 207 -21.22 8.95 6.58
CA ALA A 207 -22.23 9.49 5.68
C ALA A 207 -21.53 10.21 4.52
N LEU A 208 -22.01 9.96 3.30
CA LEU A 208 -21.56 10.67 2.10
C LEU A 208 -21.67 12.20 2.34
N PRO A 209 -20.64 13.00 1.99
CA PRO A 209 -20.73 14.44 2.09
C PRO A 209 -21.94 14.96 1.32
N THR A 210 -22.64 15.93 1.88
CA THR A 210 -23.89 16.52 1.36
C THR A 210 -23.75 17.19 -0.01
N SER A 211 -22.53 17.29 -0.57
CA SER A 211 -22.25 17.70 -1.95
C SER A 211 -22.51 16.61 -3.00
N ALA A 212 -22.83 15.37 -2.59
CA ALA A 212 -23.06 14.22 -3.47
C ALA A 212 -24.43 14.20 -4.18
N ARG A 213 -25.26 15.24 -4.08
CA ARG A 213 -26.61 15.24 -4.68
C ARG A 213 -26.64 15.45 -6.20
N THR A 214 -25.50 15.67 -6.84
CA THR A 214 -25.39 15.91 -8.29
C THR A 214 -24.10 15.36 -8.91
N SER A 215 -23.65 14.18 -8.47
CA SER A 215 -22.53 13.48 -9.10
C SER A 215 -22.99 12.32 -9.97
N ILE A 216 -22.42 12.20 -11.16
CA ILE A 216 -22.64 11.08 -12.08
C ILE A 216 -21.46 10.11 -11.99
N MET A 217 -21.74 8.82 -12.00
CA MET A 217 -20.69 7.80 -12.07
C MET A 217 -20.23 7.68 -13.53
N ALA A 218 -18.91 7.68 -13.74
CA ALA A 218 -18.29 7.56 -15.06
C ALA A 218 -17.79 6.13 -15.33
N SER A 219 -17.17 5.49 -14.34
CA SER A 219 -16.68 4.11 -14.45
C SER A 219 -16.54 3.47 -13.07
N THR A 220 -16.54 2.13 -13.03
CA THR A 220 -16.22 1.34 -11.84
C THR A 220 -15.28 0.19 -12.20
N SER A 221 -14.27 -0.04 -11.38
CA SER A 221 -13.34 -1.17 -11.49
C SER A 221 -13.32 -1.92 -10.18
N GLN A 222 -13.45 -3.24 -10.22
CA GLN A 222 -13.53 -4.05 -9.01
C GLN A 222 -12.69 -5.31 -9.11
N VAL A 223 -12.03 -5.65 -8.01
CA VAL A 223 -11.39 -6.97 -7.82
C VAL A 223 -12.04 -7.67 -6.66
N TYR A 224 -12.26 -8.97 -6.78
CA TYR A 224 -12.86 -9.77 -5.73
C TYR A 224 -12.21 -11.14 -5.58
N ARG A 225 -12.11 -11.59 -4.33
CA ARG A 225 -11.75 -12.97 -4.00
C ARG A 225 -12.87 -13.88 -4.48
N HIS A 226 -12.51 -15.08 -4.97
CA HIS A 226 -13.47 -16.16 -5.20
C HIS A 226 -14.33 -16.49 -3.95
N GLY A 227 -15.39 -17.26 -4.16
CA GLY A 227 -16.28 -17.70 -3.10
C GLY A 227 -15.67 -18.79 -2.21
N ASP A 228 -16.48 -19.26 -1.27
CA ASP A 228 -16.17 -20.41 -0.42
C ASP A 228 -15.74 -21.64 -1.25
N ARG A 229 -14.67 -22.30 -0.78
CA ARG A 229 -14.00 -23.41 -1.48
C ARG A 229 -13.57 -24.50 -0.52
N SER A 230 -13.29 -25.67 -1.06
CA SER A 230 -12.49 -26.71 -0.39
C SER A 230 -11.05 -26.23 -0.13
N PRO A 231 -10.32 -26.82 0.83
CA PRO A 231 -8.93 -26.47 1.09
C PRO A 231 -8.06 -26.80 -0.12
N VAL A 232 -6.96 -26.06 -0.31
CA VAL A 232 -6.03 -26.30 -1.42
C VAL A 232 -5.04 -27.42 -1.14
N VAL A 233 -4.81 -27.71 0.15
CA VAL A 233 -3.95 -28.78 0.66
C VAL A 233 -4.62 -29.41 1.87
N ILE A 234 -4.18 -30.61 2.24
CA ILE A 234 -4.60 -31.31 3.47
C ILE A 234 -3.33 -31.75 4.19
N TYR A 235 -3.20 -31.44 5.47
CA TYR A 235 -2.04 -31.86 6.25
C TYR A 235 -2.06 -33.37 6.58
N PRO A 236 -0.90 -34.03 6.75
CA PRO A 236 -0.82 -35.50 6.82
C PRO A 236 -1.76 -36.18 7.83
N THR A 237 -1.89 -35.63 9.04
CA THR A 237 -2.71 -36.23 10.11
C THR A 237 -4.17 -35.80 10.09
N ASP A 238 -4.59 -34.97 9.13
CA ASP A 238 -5.96 -34.49 9.07
C ASP A 238 -6.95 -35.64 8.88
N LYS A 239 -8.08 -35.60 9.58
CA LYS A 239 -9.13 -36.62 9.50
C LYS A 239 -10.03 -36.42 8.28
N ASN A 240 -10.21 -35.18 7.83
CA ASN A 240 -11.09 -34.89 6.70
C ASN A 240 -10.30 -34.96 5.40
N LYS A 241 -10.13 -36.19 4.90
CA LYS A 241 -9.44 -36.45 3.63
C LYS A 241 -10.26 -35.95 2.42
N VAL A 242 -9.68 -36.10 1.24
CA VAL A 242 -10.23 -35.60 -0.04
C VAL A 242 -11.66 -36.09 -0.30
N ASP A 243 -12.05 -37.26 0.23
CA ASP A 243 -13.41 -37.81 0.11
C ASP A 243 -14.50 -36.92 0.74
N LYS A 244 -14.13 -36.05 1.70
CA LYS A 244 -15.05 -35.06 2.29
C LYS A 244 -15.33 -33.87 1.40
N TRP A 245 -14.58 -33.72 0.32
CA TRP A 245 -14.65 -32.60 -0.61
C TRP A 245 -15.14 -33.11 -1.96
N PRO A 246 -16.46 -33.07 -2.26
CA PRO A 246 -17.02 -33.80 -3.40
C PRO A 246 -16.53 -33.29 -4.76
N GLN A 247 -16.04 -32.05 -4.83
CA GLN A 247 -15.44 -31.47 -6.03
C GLN A 247 -13.92 -31.66 -6.10
N GLY A 248 -13.30 -32.23 -5.07
CA GLY A 248 -11.85 -32.27 -4.89
C GLY A 248 -11.30 -31.03 -4.17
N LEU A 249 -9.98 -30.89 -4.13
CA LEU A 249 -9.27 -29.80 -3.42
C LEU A 249 -9.15 -28.53 -4.26
N GLY A 250 -9.23 -27.38 -3.62
CA GLY A 250 -9.16 -26.06 -4.26
C GLY A 250 -10.35 -25.68 -5.15
N TRP A 251 -11.42 -26.48 -5.19
CA TRP A 251 -12.63 -26.23 -5.99
C TRP A 251 -13.65 -25.35 -5.27
N LEU A 252 -14.40 -24.56 -6.05
CA LEU A 252 -15.50 -23.73 -5.55
C LEU A 252 -16.65 -24.63 -5.06
N THR A 253 -17.19 -24.35 -3.88
CA THR A 253 -18.32 -25.11 -3.33
C THR A 253 -19.65 -24.50 -3.76
N LYS A 254 -20.76 -25.21 -3.53
CA LYS A 254 -22.12 -24.66 -3.72
C LYS A 254 -22.37 -23.40 -2.89
N LYS A 255 -21.76 -23.31 -1.70
CA LYS A 255 -21.81 -22.12 -0.84
C LYS A 255 -21.06 -20.97 -1.51
N GLY A 256 -19.90 -21.22 -2.10
CA GLY A 256 -19.14 -20.22 -2.86
C GLY A 256 -19.86 -19.73 -4.12
N MET A 257 -20.54 -20.63 -4.84
CA MET A 257 -21.41 -20.28 -5.97
C MET A 257 -22.51 -19.32 -5.54
N LEU A 258 -23.23 -19.64 -4.45
CA LEU A 258 -24.30 -18.80 -3.92
C LEU A 258 -23.79 -17.44 -3.43
N MET A 259 -22.61 -17.40 -2.80
CA MET A 259 -21.98 -16.13 -2.39
C MET A 259 -21.77 -15.19 -3.59
N HIS A 260 -21.27 -15.71 -4.70
CA HIS A 260 -21.04 -14.89 -5.89
C HIS A 260 -22.33 -14.54 -6.62
N TYR A 261 -23.29 -15.45 -6.70
CA TYR A 261 -24.62 -15.13 -7.24
C TYR A 261 -25.28 -13.98 -6.47
N ASN A 262 -25.30 -14.04 -5.14
CA ASN A 262 -25.82 -12.97 -4.30
C ASN A 262 -25.01 -11.67 -4.43
N PHE A 263 -23.68 -11.77 -4.61
CA PHE A 263 -22.86 -10.60 -4.88
C PHE A 263 -23.22 -9.95 -6.24
N GLY A 264 -23.48 -10.75 -7.27
CA GLY A 264 -23.99 -10.27 -8.55
C GLY A 264 -25.31 -9.51 -8.43
N GLN A 265 -26.25 -10.05 -7.65
CA GLN A 265 -27.52 -9.37 -7.36
C GLN A 265 -27.32 -8.04 -6.61
N TRP A 266 -26.38 -8.02 -5.66
CA TRP A 266 -26.02 -6.80 -4.95
C TRP A 266 -25.42 -5.75 -5.90
N LEU A 267 -24.56 -6.16 -6.84
CA LEU A 267 -24.00 -5.27 -7.87
C LEU A 267 -25.10 -4.73 -8.79
N ARG A 268 -26.05 -5.58 -9.21
CA ARG A 268 -27.22 -5.17 -9.99
C ARG A 268 -27.99 -4.05 -9.30
N LYS A 269 -28.25 -4.22 -8.00
CA LYS A 269 -28.94 -3.21 -7.20
C LYS A 269 -28.12 -1.94 -7.01
N ARG A 270 -26.81 -2.06 -6.76
CA ARG A 270 -25.92 -0.90 -6.55
C ARG A 270 -25.78 -0.03 -7.79
N TYR A 271 -25.68 -0.66 -8.96
CA TYR A 271 -25.40 0.00 -10.24
C TYR A 271 -26.65 0.11 -11.12
N GLU A 272 -27.83 0.04 -10.49
CA GLU A 272 -29.11 0.36 -11.14
C GLU A 272 -29.07 1.79 -11.69
N GLY A 273 -29.51 1.97 -12.94
CA GLY A 273 -29.45 3.25 -13.65
C GLY A 273 -28.07 3.62 -14.21
N PHE A 274 -26.98 2.97 -13.76
CA PHE A 274 -25.65 3.15 -14.34
C PHE A 274 -25.37 2.11 -15.44
N LEU A 275 -25.63 0.83 -15.14
CA LEU A 275 -25.55 -0.28 -16.10
C LEU A 275 -26.92 -0.52 -16.73
N ASN A 276 -26.94 -0.90 -18.02
CA ASN A 276 -28.16 -1.36 -18.66
C ASN A 276 -28.70 -2.61 -17.93
N SER A 277 -30.03 -2.73 -17.84
CA SER A 277 -30.67 -3.92 -17.26
C SER A 277 -30.30 -5.17 -18.05
N SER A 278 -30.29 -5.08 -19.38
CA SER A 278 -29.81 -6.11 -20.29
C SER A 278 -28.28 -6.08 -20.43
N TYR A 279 -27.66 -7.22 -20.70
CA TYR A 279 -26.22 -7.28 -20.98
C TYR A 279 -25.88 -6.53 -22.27
N VAL A 280 -24.93 -5.61 -22.20
CA VAL A 280 -24.41 -4.89 -23.37
C VAL A 280 -22.89 -5.08 -23.40
N HIS A 281 -22.38 -5.71 -24.44
CA HIS A 281 -20.98 -6.14 -24.50
C HIS A 281 -19.96 -4.98 -24.45
N THR A 282 -20.38 -3.75 -24.75
CA THR A 282 -19.51 -2.56 -24.64
C THR A 282 -19.52 -1.93 -23.26
N GLU A 283 -20.43 -2.29 -22.36
CA GLU A 283 -20.54 -1.69 -21.03
C GLU A 283 -19.72 -2.40 -19.96
N ILE A 284 -19.36 -3.67 -20.17
CA ILE A 284 -18.71 -4.49 -19.15
C ILE A 284 -17.60 -5.37 -19.72
N GLU A 285 -16.48 -5.42 -19.01
CA GLU A 285 -15.37 -6.33 -19.27
C GLU A 285 -15.06 -7.15 -18.02
N VAL A 286 -14.89 -8.47 -18.20
CA VAL A 286 -14.67 -9.39 -17.09
C VAL A 286 -13.42 -10.21 -17.35
N ALA A 287 -12.49 -10.17 -16.41
CA ALA A 287 -11.28 -10.97 -16.40
C ALA A 287 -11.20 -11.80 -15.10
N SER A 288 -10.56 -12.96 -15.18
CA SER A 288 -10.34 -13.86 -14.06
C SER A 288 -8.95 -14.48 -14.10
N SER A 289 -8.37 -14.78 -12.95
CA SER A 289 -7.22 -15.68 -12.89
C SER A 289 -7.60 -17.05 -13.46
N ASN A 290 -6.63 -17.75 -14.06
CA ASN A 290 -6.86 -19.06 -14.68
C ASN A 290 -6.93 -20.18 -13.63
N GLU A 291 -7.79 -20.02 -12.63
CA GLU A 291 -8.08 -20.97 -11.55
C GLU A 291 -9.58 -21.27 -11.58
N ASP A 292 -9.97 -22.54 -11.57
CA ASP A 292 -11.37 -22.95 -11.75
C ASP A 292 -12.30 -22.26 -10.76
N ARG A 293 -11.88 -22.14 -9.50
CA ARG A 293 -12.66 -21.44 -8.46
C ARG A 293 -12.92 -19.96 -8.76
N CYS A 294 -12.01 -19.28 -9.47
CA CYS A 294 -12.14 -17.89 -9.84
C CYS A 294 -13.03 -17.75 -11.09
N LEU A 295 -12.79 -18.56 -12.12
CA LEU A 295 -13.64 -18.61 -13.32
C LEU A 295 -15.10 -18.91 -12.97
N MET A 296 -15.34 -19.94 -12.16
CA MET A 296 -16.68 -20.30 -11.70
C MET A 296 -17.31 -19.18 -10.85
N SER A 297 -16.53 -18.52 -10.00
CA SER A 297 -17.00 -17.37 -9.22
C SER A 297 -17.45 -16.20 -10.12
N ALA A 298 -16.69 -15.90 -11.18
CA ALA A 298 -17.05 -14.87 -12.15
C ALA A 298 -18.38 -15.21 -12.85
N TYR A 299 -18.56 -16.45 -13.32
CA TYR A 299 -19.81 -16.88 -13.95
C TYR A 299 -21.01 -16.86 -13.00
N CYS A 300 -20.85 -17.29 -11.75
CA CYS A 300 -21.92 -17.18 -10.74
C CYS A 300 -22.27 -15.72 -10.47
N ASN A 301 -21.27 -14.83 -10.39
CA ASN A 301 -21.47 -13.40 -10.21
C ASN A 301 -22.25 -12.80 -11.39
N LEU A 302 -21.86 -13.12 -12.62
CA LEU A 302 -22.53 -12.66 -13.82
C LEU A 302 -23.96 -13.20 -13.95
N ALA A 303 -24.24 -14.41 -13.49
CA ALA A 303 -25.59 -14.96 -13.44
C ALA A 303 -26.51 -14.19 -12.48
N GLY A 304 -25.97 -13.71 -11.35
CA GLY A 304 -26.71 -12.83 -10.44
C GLY A 304 -26.82 -11.40 -10.92
N LEU A 305 -25.82 -10.92 -11.68
CA LEU A 305 -25.78 -9.58 -12.23
C LEU A 305 -26.71 -9.44 -13.44
N TYR A 306 -26.67 -10.33 -14.44
CA TYR A 306 -27.42 -10.23 -15.70
C TYR A 306 -28.34 -11.44 -15.95
N PRO A 307 -29.38 -11.68 -15.13
CA PRO A 307 -30.43 -12.60 -15.51
C PRO A 307 -31.07 -12.13 -16.83
N PRO A 308 -31.23 -13.00 -17.85
CA PRO A 308 -31.76 -12.60 -19.14
C PRO A 308 -33.26 -12.27 -19.06
N HIS A 309 -33.68 -11.23 -19.76
CA HIS A 309 -35.08 -10.86 -19.96
C HIS A 309 -35.33 -10.37 -21.39
N GLY A 310 -36.58 -10.44 -21.84
CA GLY A 310 -36.96 -10.06 -23.21
C GLY A 310 -36.15 -10.85 -24.25
N ASP A 311 -35.59 -10.15 -25.23
CA ASP A 311 -34.87 -10.75 -26.36
C ASP A 311 -33.56 -11.45 -25.98
N GLN A 312 -33.04 -11.25 -24.76
CA GLN A 312 -31.86 -11.98 -24.27
C GLN A 312 -32.18 -13.37 -23.72
N VAL A 313 -33.46 -13.73 -23.59
CA VAL A 313 -33.87 -15.10 -23.27
C VAL A 313 -33.66 -15.98 -24.50
N TRP A 314 -32.46 -16.56 -24.58
CA TRP A 314 -32.06 -17.39 -25.73
C TRP A 314 -32.75 -18.76 -25.78
N ASN A 315 -33.30 -19.23 -24.65
CA ASN A 315 -34.06 -20.48 -24.60
C ASN A 315 -35.26 -20.41 -23.64
N PRO A 316 -36.44 -19.97 -24.12
CA PRO A 316 -37.62 -19.80 -23.28
C PRO A 316 -38.20 -21.12 -22.77
N ASN A 317 -37.87 -22.24 -23.42
CA ASN A 317 -38.42 -23.56 -23.07
C ASN A 317 -37.70 -24.20 -21.87
N LEU A 318 -36.49 -23.76 -21.53
CA LEU A 318 -35.69 -24.39 -20.48
C LEU A 318 -35.88 -23.79 -19.08
N GLN A 319 -36.65 -22.70 -18.91
CA GLN A 319 -36.78 -21.97 -17.62
C GLN A 319 -35.41 -21.72 -16.95
N ILE A 320 -34.43 -21.28 -17.73
CA ILE A 320 -33.07 -20.98 -17.26
C ILE A 320 -32.85 -19.47 -17.30
N ASP A 321 -32.68 -18.86 -16.13
CA ASP A 321 -32.31 -17.45 -15.96
C ASP A 321 -30.78 -17.29 -16.07
N TRP A 322 -30.22 -17.69 -17.21
CA TRP A 322 -28.79 -17.57 -17.49
C TRP A 322 -28.53 -17.26 -18.96
N GLN A 323 -27.53 -16.42 -19.19
CA GLN A 323 -26.99 -16.13 -20.51
C GLN A 323 -25.45 -16.18 -20.46
N PRO A 324 -24.80 -16.59 -21.57
CA PRO A 324 -23.35 -16.60 -21.64
C PRO A 324 -22.80 -15.17 -21.70
N ILE A 325 -21.93 -14.82 -20.76
CA ILE A 325 -21.17 -13.57 -20.77
C ILE A 325 -19.66 -13.93 -20.75
N PRO A 326 -18.84 -13.39 -21.67
CA PRO A 326 -17.43 -13.73 -21.75
C PRO A 326 -16.66 -13.40 -20.46
N VAL A 327 -15.83 -14.35 -20.01
CA VAL A 327 -14.84 -14.16 -18.95
C VAL A 327 -13.46 -14.44 -19.52
N HIS A 328 -12.62 -13.42 -19.59
CA HIS A 328 -11.28 -13.51 -20.12
C HIS A 328 -10.29 -14.00 -19.06
N THR A 329 -9.22 -14.67 -19.49
CA THR A 329 -8.17 -15.13 -18.56
C THR A 329 -6.80 -15.13 -19.24
N ARG A 330 -5.75 -15.11 -18.42
CA ARG A 330 -4.35 -15.22 -18.85
C ARG A 330 -3.74 -16.50 -18.25
N PRO A 331 -2.83 -17.19 -18.94
CA PRO A 331 -2.12 -18.33 -18.35
C PRO A 331 -1.44 -17.97 -17.02
N LYS A 332 -1.49 -18.87 -16.03
CA LYS A 332 -1.04 -18.57 -14.64
C LYS A 332 0.37 -17.97 -14.55
N LYS A 333 1.30 -18.46 -15.38
CA LYS A 333 2.72 -18.04 -15.41
C LYS A 333 2.98 -16.76 -16.20
N GLU A 334 1.99 -16.25 -16.90
CA GLU A 334 2.03 -15.03 -17.71
C GLU A 334 1.16 -13.92 -17.10
N ASP A 335 0.40 -14.24 -16.05
CA ASP A 335 -0.52 -13.31 -15.41
C ASP A 335 0.18 -12.57 -14.26
N ASN A 336 0.62 -11.35 -14.55
CA ASN A 336 1.14 -10.39 -13.58
C ASN A 336 0.11 -9.46 -12.95
N VAL A 337 -1.18 -9.60 -13.29
CA VAL A 337 -2.24 -8.69 -12.82
C VAL A 337 -3.10 -9.35 -11.76
N ILE A 338 -3.70 -10.51 -12.04
CA ILE A 338 -4.69 -11.13 -11.15
C ILE A 338 -4.04 -12.23 -10.32
N ASN A 339 -3.43 -13.21 -10.99
CA ASN A 339 -2.74 -14.33 -10.34
C ASN A 339 -1.37 -13.93 -9.77
N MET A 340 -0.73 -12.90 -10.33
CA MET A 340 0.64 -12.47 -9.99
C MET A 340 1.66 -13.62 -10.06
N GLY A 341 1.51 -14.50 -11.06
CA GLY A 341 2.34 -15.68 -11.25
C GLY A 341 3.47 -15.52 -12.28
N GLU A 342 3.58 -14.34 -12.93
CA GLU A 342 4.72 -14.02 -13.79
C GLU A 342 6.02 -13.95 -12.97
N ASN A 343 7.12 -14.47 -13.53
CA ASN A 343 8.41 -14.49 -12.86
C ASN A 343 8.96 -13.08 -12.61
N CYS A 344 9.25 -12.75 -11.35
CA CYS A 344 9.76 -11.44 -10.95
C CYS A 344 11.01 -11.58 -10.06
N PRO A 345 12.22 -11.66 -10.64
CA PRO A 345 13.45 -11.87 -9.87
C PRO A 345 13.71 -10.82 -8.79
N ARG A 346 13.29 -9.57 -9.03
CA ARG A 346 13.41 -8.50 -8.02
C ARG A 346 12.47 -8.71 -6.84
N TYR A 347 11.25 -9.18 -7.08
CA TYR A 347 10.32 -9.52 -6.02
C TYR A 347 10.88 -10.67 -5.16
N ASP A 348 11.43 -11.70 -5.80
CA ASP A 348 12.03 -12.84 -5.09
C ASP A 348 13.16 -12.38 -4.16
N GLN A 349 14.04 -11.49 -4.64
CA GLN A 349 15.09 -10.89 -3.81
C GLN A 349 14.50 -10.15 -2.59
N LEU A 350 13.49 -9.29 -2.80
CA LEU A 350 12.84 -8.54 -1.72
C LEU A 350 12.15 -9.44 -0.71
N TYR A 351 11.54 -10.54 -1.16
CA TYR A 351 10.95 -11.54 -0.29
C TYR A 351 12.02 -12.21 0.57
N GLN A 352 13.12 -12.65 -0.03
CA GLN A 352 14.24 -13.26 0.70
C GLN A 352 14.93 -12.28 1.66
N GLU A 353 15.05 -11.01 1.30
CA GLU A 353 15.55 -9.95 2.19
C GLU A 353 14.62 -9.78 3.41
N THR A 354 13.30 -9.80 3.20
CA THR A 354 12.32 -9.68 4.28
C THR A 354 12.38 -10.86 5.25
N MET A 355 12.53 -12.09 4.74
CA MET A 355 12.69 -13.29 5.56
C MET A 355 13.96 -13.27 6.43
N LYS A 356 14.97 -12.47 6.07
CA LYS A 356 16.22 -12.31 6.82
C LYS A 356 16.19 -11.15 7.83
N THR A 357 15.08 -10.43 7.95
CA THR A 357 14.99 -9.29 8.87
C THR A 357 14.93 -9.74 10.33
N LYS A 358 15.35 -8.84 11.24
CA LYS A 358 15.29 -9.09 12.69
C LYS A 358 13.86 -9.29 13.19
N GLU A 359 12.88 -8.62 12.60
CA GLU A 359 11.46 -8.76 12.94
C GLU A 359 10.97 -10.19 12.71
N ILE A 360 11.27 -10.76 11.53
CA ILE A 360 10.90 -12.15 11.23
C ILE A 360 11.66 -13.13 12.13
N ALA A 361 12.96 -12.93 12.34
CA ALA A 361 13.73 -13.77 13.25
C ALA A 361 13.17 -13.75 14.70
N GLN A 362 12.66 -12.60 15.16
CA GLN A 362 12.04 -12.46 16.48
C GLN A 362 10.68 -13.18 16.54
N GLU A 363 9.83 -13.05 15.52
CA GLU A 363 8.55 -13.74 15.47
C GLU A 363 8.70 -15.27 15.33
N GLU A 364 9.68 -15.73 14.55
CA GLU A 364 10.07 -17.13 14.48
C GLU A 364 10.48 -17.67 15.85
N MET A 365 11.36 -16.94 16.55
CA MET A 365 11.81 -17.33 17.88
C MET A 365 10.67 -17.35 18.90
N ARG A 366 9.78 -16.35 18.85
CA ARG A 366 8.62 -16.22 19.73
C ARG A 366 7.63 -17.38 19.56
N ASN A 367 7.45 -17.86 18.33
CA ASN A 367 6.48 -18.90 18.00
C ASN A 367 7.10 -20.29 17.81
N LYS A 368 8.41 -20.46 18.07
CA LYS A 368 9.13 -21.74 17.92
C LYS A 368 8.44 -22.94 18.59
N ASP A 369 7.97 -22.77 19.83
CA ASP A 369 7.26 -23.83 20.55
C ASP A 369 5.90 -24.16 19.91
N PHE A 370 5.23 -23.13 19.37
CA PHE A 370 3.96 -23.30 18.69
C PHE A 370 4.14 -24.06 17.37
N TYR A 371 5.15 -23.72 16.58
CA TYR A 371 5.50 -24.44 15.36
C TYR A 371 5.85 -25.91 15.64
N LYS A 372 6.63 -26.16 16.70
CA LYS A 372 6.94 -27.54 17.12
C LYS A 372 5.67 -28.31 17.49
N PHE A 373 4.78 -27.70 18.27
CA PHE A 373 3.51 -28.32 18.65
C PHE A 373 2.64 -28.62 17.43
N VAL A 374 2.44 -27.62 16.56
CA VAL A 374 1.60 -27.77 15.37
C VAL A 374 2.18 -28.80 14.41
N GLY A 375 3.49 -28.80 14.17
CA GLY A 375 4.15 -29.82 13.32
C GLY A 375 3.94 -31.24 13.84
N GLN A 376 4.01 -31.46 15.16
CA GLN A 376 3.70 -32.76 15.77
C GLN A 376 2.24 -33.16 15.56
N MET A 377 1.30 -32.22 15.69
CA MET A 377 -0.12 -32.52 15.56
C MET A 377 -0.58 -32.67 14.11
N SER A 378 0.01 -31.92 13.17
CA SER A 378 -0.31 -31.94 11.75
C SER A 378 0.46 -33.02 10.97
N GLY A 379 1.57 -33.50 11.53
CA GLY A 379 2.51 -34.39 10.86
C GLY A 379 3.36 -33.70 9.80
N MET A 380 3.47 -32.38 9.83
CA MET A 380 4.36 -31.62 8.96
C MET A 380 5.75 -31.46 9.59
N ASP A 381 6.80 -31.66 8.79
CA ASP A 381 8.17 -31.77 9.30
C ASP A 381 8.76 -30.43 9.77
N HIS A 382 8.42 -29.30 9.14
CA HIS A 382 9.07 -28.01 9.38
C HIS A 382 8.11 -26.82 9.25
N GLU A 383 7.43 -26.45 10.34
CA GLU A 383 6.57 -25.26 10.38
C GLU A 383 7.35 -23.97 10.68
N ASN A 384 6.98 -22.91 9.97
CA ASN A 384 7.47 -21.55 10.15
C ASN A 384 6.43 -20.53 9.63
N ILE A 385 6.70 -19.24 9.74
CA ILE A 385 5.76 -18.18 9.39
C ILE A 385 5.34 -18.20 7.90
N SER A 386 6.16 -18.78 7.02
CA SER A 386 5.90 -18.82 5.57
C SER A 386 5.03 -19.97 5.09
N ASN A 387 4.88 -21.05 5.88
CA ASN A 387 4.11 -22.24 5.48
C ASN A 387 2.96 -22.61 6.44
N ILE A 388 2.90 -22.02 7.63
CA ILE A 388 1.84 -22.26 8.62
C ILE A 388 0.42 -22.01 8.08
N TRP A 389 0.30 -21.18 7.05
CA TRP A 389 -0.97 -20.91 6.35
C TRP A 389 -1.62 -22.17 5.77
N GLN A 390 -0.84 -23.21 5.42
CA GLN A 390 -1.38 -24.45 4.84
C GLN A 390 -2.33 -25.16 5.81
N ILE A 391 -1.94 -25.22 7.09
CA ILE A 391 -2.75 -25.81 8.16
C ILE A 391 -3.92 -24.88 8.48
N ALA A 392 -3.67 -23.57 8.54
CA ALA A 392 -4.69 -22.57 8.81
C ALA A 392 -5.82 -22.56 7.76
N ASP A 393 -5.48 -22.67 6.46
CA ASP A 393 -6.43 -22.74 5.35
C ASP A 393 -7.26 -24.02 5.42
N THR A 394 -6.61 -25.15 5.71
CA THR A 394 -7.29 -26.45 5.86
C THR A 394 -8.38 -26.36 6.93
N LEU A 395 -7.99 -25.98 8.15
CA LEU A 395 -8.91 -25.85 9.29
C LEU A 395 -9.99 -24.78 9.04
N PHE A 396 -9.66 -23.69 8.35
CA PHE A 396 -10.62 -22.65 7.98
C PHE A 396 -11.71 -23.20 7.07
N CYS A 397 -11.33 -23.95 6.02
CA CYS A 397 -12.29 -24.54 5.10
C CYS A 397 -13.17 -25.56 5.82
N GLU A 398 -12.60 -26.42 6.66
CA GLU A 398 -13.35 -27.40 7.46
C GLU A 398 -14.38 -26.75 8.37
N LYS A 399 -13.96 -25.74 9.14
CA LYS A 399 -14.86 -24.98 10.02
C LYS A 399 -15.95 -24.27 9.21
N ALA A 400 -15.63 -23.71 8.04
CA ALA A 400 -16.60 -23.08 7.16
C ALA A 400 -17.68 -24.04 6.63
N HIS A 401 -17.41 -25.35 6.66
CA HIS A 401 -18.31 -26.43 6.25
C HIS A 401 -18.89 -27.23 7.43
N ASN A 402 -18.72 -26.74 8.67
CA ASN A 402 -19.15 -27.42 9.89
C ASN A 402 -18.60 -28.85 10.02
N LEU A 403 -17.44 -29.13 9.41
CA LEU A 403 -16.76 -30.41 9.59
C LEU A 403 -16.14 -30.45 10.98
N THR A 404 -16.10 -31.66 11.56
CA THR A 404 -15.40 -31.87 12.83
C THR A 404 -13.90 -31.75 12.60
N VAL A 405 -13.31 -30.70 13.17
CA VAL A 405 -11.86 -30.51 13.17
C VAL A 405 -11.20 -31.34 14.27
N SER A 406 -9.90 -31.55 14.16
CA SER A 406 -9.14 -32.26 15.19
C SER A 406 -9.20 -31.50 16.54
N PRO A 407 -9.37 -32.19 17.70
CA PRO A 407 -9.57 -31.52 18.99
C PRO A 407 -8.45 -30.54 19.39
N TRP A 408 -7.22 -30.80 18.92
CA TRP A 408 -6.08 -29.93 19.19
C TRP A 408 -6.21 -28.54 18.57
N ALA A 409 -7.05 -28.37 17.53
CA ALA A 409 -7.28 -27.06 16.92
C ALA A 409 -8.08 -26.14 17.87
N ASP A 410 -9.00 -26.70 18.66
CA ASP A 410 -9.88 -25.95 19.55
C ASP A 410 -9.35 -25.82 20.99
N GLN A 411 -8.27 -26.53 21.32
CA GLN A 411 -7.66 -26.40 22.65
C GLN A 411 -7.04 -25.01 22.84
N LYS A 412 -7.03 -24.51 24.08
CA LYS A 412 -6.34 -23.27 24.45
C LYS A 412 -4.83 -23.44 24.29
N TRP A 413 -4.18 -22.43 23.70
CA TRP A 413 -2.74 -22.44 23.53
C TRP A 413 -2.04 -21.80 24.75
N LYS A 414 -1.44 -22.66 25.59
CA LYS A 414 -0.71 -22.25 26.82
C LYS A 414 -1.54 -21.25 27.66
N GLN A 415 -0.89 -20.22 28.22
CA GLN A 415 -1.54 -19.14 28.97
C GLN A 415 -2.06 -18.01 28.06
N GLU A 416 -2.01 -18.18 26.73
CA GLU A 416 -2.56 -17.19 25.81
C GLU A 416 -4.08 -17.31 25.81
N ASN A 417 -4.79 -16.18 25.74
CA ASN A 417 -6.25 -16.16 25.73
C ASN A 417 -6.83 -16.53 24.35
N MET A 418 -6.24 -17.52 23.66
CA MET A 418 -6.64 -17.95 22.32
C MET A 418 -6.49 -19.47 22.15
N THR A 419 -7.27 -20.03 21.25
CA THR A 419 -7.18 -21.43 20.79
C THR A 419 -6.01 -21.59 19.82
N VAL A 420 -5.60 -22.84 19.57
CA VAL A 420 -4.59 -23.12 18.53
C VAL A 420 -5.04 -22.64 17.15
N TYR A 421 -6.32 -22.83 16.80
CA TYR A 421 -6.88 -22.34 15.55
C TYR A 421 -6.80 -20.81 15.43
N GLU A 422 -7.19 -20.08 16.48
CA GLU A 422 -7.09 -18.61 16.48
C GLU A 422 -5.64 -18.14 16.32
N LYS A 423 -4.69 -18.84 16.98
CA LYS A 423 -3.27 -18.55 16.83
C LYS A 423 -2.75 -18.87 15.42
N LEU A 424 -3.19 -19.96 14.81
CA LEU A 424 -2.90 -20.27 13.40
C LEU A 424 -3.41 -19.17 12.48
N ARG A 425 -4.64 -18.68 12.67
CA ARG A 425 -5.20 -17.57 11.87
C ARG A 425 -4.47 -16.25 12.09
N PHE A 426 -3.98 -16.00 13.30
CA PHE A 426 -3.13 -14.85 13.58
C PHE A 426 -1.80 -14.93 12.81
N LEU A 427 -1.10 -16.07 12.86
CA LEU A 427 0.17 -16.25 12.15
C LEU A 427 -0.01 -16.29 10.63
N ASP A 428 -1.08 -16.90 10.14
CA ASP A 428 -1.51 -16.88 8.73
C ASP A 428 -1.62 -15.43 8.19
N SER A 429 -2.14 -14.51 9.01
CA SER A 429 -2.26 -13.10 8.61
C SER A 429 -0.91 -12.41 8.34
N TRP A 430 0.19 -12.91 8.91
CA TRP A 430 1.54 -12.40 8.62
C TRP A 430 1.96 -12.70 7.19
N GLN A 431 1.44 -13.74 6.55
CA GLN A 431 1.78 -14.09 5.17
C GLN A 431 1.57 -12.89 4.24
N PHE A 432 0.47 -12.16 4.37
CA PHE A 432 0.22 -10.98 3.54
C PHE A 432 1.20 -9.83 3.82
N ARG A 433 1.67 -9.68 5.08
CA ARG A 433 2.73 -8.71 5.41
C ARG A 433 4.05 -9.13 4.75
N LEU A 434 4.40 -10.41 4.79
CA LEU A 434 5.59 -10.95 4.14
C LEU A 434 5.55 -10.73 2.62
N LEU A 435 4.38 -10.97 2.01
CA LEU A 435 4.18 -10.89 0.57
C LEU A 435 4.17 -9.44 0.06
N TYR A 436 3.58 -8.49 0.80
CA TYR A 436 3.23 -7.18 0.25
C TYR A 436 3.72 -5.97 1.05
N SER A 437 4.32 -6.14 2.23
CA SER A 437 4.83 -5.00 2.99
C SER A 437 6.03 -4.33 2.30
N GLY A 438 5.95 -3.02 2.14
CA GLY A 438 6.99 -2.19 1.52
C GLY A 438 6.59 -1.70 0.13
N LEU A 439 6.94 -0.44 -0.17
CA LEU A 439 6.53 0.24 -1.41
C LEU A 439 6.98 -0.50 -2.67
N GLU A 440 8.20 -1.04 -2.69
CA GLU A 440 8.74 -1.72 -3.87
C GLU A 440 7.98 -3.03 -4.16
N LYS A 441 7.69 -3.85 -3.13
CA LYS A 441 6.86 -5.05 -3.28
C LYS A 441 5.44 -4.71 -3.73
N SER A 442 4.83 -3.69 -3.11
CA SER A 442 3.52 -3.19 -3.53
C SER A 442 3.50 -2.78 -5.00
N ARG A 443 4.54 -2.11 -5.51
CA ARG A 443 4.65 -1.73 -6.92
C ARG A 443 4.78 -2.93 -7.87
N LEU A 444 5.46 -4.00 -7.44
CA LEU A 444 5.68 -5.19 -8.26
C LEU A 444 4.48 -6.16 -8.25
N MET A 445 3.68 -6.17 -7.16
CA MET A 445 2.57 -7.12 -6.99
C MET A 445 1.18 -6.48 -7.15
N GLY A 446 0.81 -5.56 -6.27
CA GLY A 446 -0.49 -4.85 -6.34
C GLY A 446 -0.51 -3.69 -7.33
N GLY A 447 0.67 -3.22 -7.75
CA GLY A 447 0.86 -2.11 -8.68
C GLY A 447 0.30 -2.35 -10.09
N PRO A 448 0.51 -3.52 -10.72
CA PRO A 448 -0.07 -3.84 -12.02
C PRO A 448 -1.59 -3.67 -12.08
N ILE A 449 -2.35 -4.29 -11.17
CA ILE A 449 -3.81 -4.16 -11.14
C ILE A 449 -4.27 -2.74 -10.78
N LEU A 450 -3.56 -2.04 -9.89
CA LEU A 450 -3.82 -0.63 -9.65
C LEU A 450 -3.58 0.22 -10.91
N GLY A 451 -2.55 -0.10 -11.69
CA GLY A 451 -2.25 0.52 -12.98
C GLY A 451 -3.39 0.36 -13.99
N GLU A 452 -3.96 -0.84 -14.10
CA GLU A 452 -5.15 -1.11 -14.93
C GLU A 452 -6.33 -0.23 -14.51
N PHE A 453 -6.63 -0.15 -13.21
CA PHE A 453 -7.73 0.69 -12.69
C PHE A 453 -7.52 2.17 -13.03
N VAL A 454 -6.29 2.67 -12.87
CA VAL A 454 -5.94 4.05 -13.22
C VAL A 454 -6.11 4.30 -14.72
N GLN A 455 -5.63 3.40 -15.58
CA GLN A 455 -5.77 3.54 -17.03
C GLN A 455 -7.24 3.56 -17.47
N GLN A 456 -8.08 2.71 -16.87
CA GLN A 456 -9.52 2.65 -17.13
C GLN A 456 -10.23 3.94 -16.71
N MET A 457 -9.93 4.45 -15.52
CA MET A 457 -10.47 5.72 -15.05
C MET A 457 -10.03 6.90 -15.94
N VAL A 458 -8.76 6.92 -16.38
CA VAL A 458 -8.27 7.94 -17.31
C VAL A 458 -8.98 7.85 -18.65
N ALA A 459 -9.15 6.65 -19.21
CA ALA A 459 -9.86 6.44 -20.46
C ALA A 459 -11.33 6.89 -20.36
N ALA A 460 -12.01 6.55 -19.26
CA ALA A 460 -13.38 6.99 -18.98
C ALA A 460 -13.47 8.52 -18.85
N SER A 461 -12.54 9.14 -18.13
CA SER A 461 -12.52 10.60 -17.93
C SER A 461 -12.34 11.40 -19.24
N GLN A 462 -11.73 10.76 -20.24
CA GLN A 462 -11.45 11.31 -21.58
C GLN A 462 -12.47 10.86 -22.63
N ASN A 463 -13.55 10.16 -22.23
CA ASN A 463 -14.53 9.56 -23.14
C ASN A 463 -13.90 8.68 -24.24
N LYS A 464 -12.82 7.96 -23.91
CA LYS A 464 -12.10 7.05 -24.84
C LYS A 464 -12.60 5.61 -24.78
N THR A 465 -13.50 5.29 -23.85
CA THR A 465 -14.09 3.97 -23.71
C THR A 465 -15.58 4.09 -23.40
N ASN A 466 -16.36 3.12 -23.89
CA ASN A 466 -17.76 2.94 -23.53
C ASN A 466 -17.94 1.94 -22.37
N THR A 467 -16.84 1.28 -21.95
CA THR A 467 -16.86 0.33 -20.84
C THR A 467 -17.08 1.08 -19.54
N LYS A 468 -18.14 0.69 -18.83
CA LYS A 468 -18.58 1.27 -17.57
C LYS A 468 -18.07 0.48 -16.38
N MET A 469 -17.98 -0.85 -16.50
CA MET A 469 -17.58 -1.75 -15.42
C MET A 469 -16.46 -2.70 -15.84
N PHE A 470 -15.40 -2.76 -15.03
CA PHE A 470 -14.33 -3.74 -15.14
C PHE A 470 -14.33 -4.66 -13.93
N MET A 471 -14.41 -5.97 -14.16
CA MET A 471 -14.47 -6.98 -13.09
C MET A 471 -13.28 -7.91 -13.14
N TYR A 472 -12.59 -8.06 -12.00
CA TYR A 472 -11.45 -8.95 -11.83
C TYR A 472 -11.75 -10.02 -10.78
N SER A 473 -11.94 -11.27 -11.20
CA SER A 473 -12.10 -12.40 -10.28
C SER A 473 -10.76 -13.04 -9.96
N GLY A 474 -10.31 -12.89 -8.72
CA GLY A 474 -9.01 -13.36 -8.26
C GLY A 474 -9.06 -13.97 -6.86
N HIS A 475 -8.05 -13.66 -6.07
CA HIS A 475 -7.74 -14.32 -4.81
C HIS A 475 -7.75 -13.36 -3.62
N ASP A 476 -7.66 -13.91 -2.41
CA ASP A 476 -7.34 -13.15 -1.20
C ASP A 476 -6.01 -12.41 -1.36
N THR A 477 -5.02 -13.08 -1.96
CA THR A 477 -3.73 -12.48 -2.34
C THR A 477 -3.90 -11.28 -3.28
N THR A 478 -4.75 -11.37 -4.31
CA THR A 478 -5.01 -10.24 -5.23
C THR A 478 -5.66 -9.05 -4.51
N VAL A 479 -6.66 -9.31 -3.66
CA VAL A 479 -7.33 -8.27 -2.87
C VAL A 479 -6.36 -7.63 -1.86
N ALA A 480 -5.57 -8.43 -1.15
CA ALA A 480 -4.58 -7.96 -0.19
C ALA A 480 -3.43 -7.18 -0.87
N ALA A 481 -3.01 -7.60 -2.07
CA ALA A 481 -2.00 -6.90 -2.86
C ALA A 481 -2.48 -5.50 -3.27
N LEU A 482 -3.71 -5.36 -3.79
CA LEU A 482 -4.29 -4.07 -4.14
C LEU A 482 -4.46 -3.17 -2.90
N LEU A 483 -5.01 -3.70 -1.80
CA LEU A 483 -5.14 -2.94 -0.55
C LEU A 483 -3.76 -2.51 -0.01
N SER A 484 -2.73 -3.35 -0.14
CA SER A 484 -1.35 -3.00 0.24
C SER A 484 -0.77 -1.91 -0.66
N ALA A 485 -1.03 -1.94 -1.96
CA ALA A 485 -0.61 -0.90 -2.91
C ALA A 485 -1.29 0.46 -2.65
N LEU A 486 -2.54 0.43 -2.19
CA LEU A 486 -3.29 1.63 -1.76
C LEU A 486 -2.94 2.09 -0.34
N ASN A 487 -2.07 1.36 0.37
CA ASN A 487 -1.75 1.58 1.79
C ASN A 487 -2.97 1.51 2.72
N LEU A 488 -3.89 0.57 2.43
CA LEU A 488 -5.16 0.35 3.13
C LEU A 488 -5.22 -1.01 3.86
N PHE A 489 -4.19 -1.84 3.75
CA PHE A 489 -4.16 -3.19 4.34
C PHE A 489 -3.58 -3.24 5.77
N ALA A 490 -3.87 -2.24 6.60
CA ALA A 490 -3.16 -2.02 7.87
C ALA A 490 -3.35 -3.14 8.93
N ASN A 491 -4.54 -3.75 8.98
CA ASN A 491 -4.83 -4.82 9.94
C ASN A 491 -4.20 -6.17 9.56
N GLY A 492 -3.77 -6.35 8.31
CA GLY A 492 -3.21 -7.61 7.80
C GLY A 492 -4.21 -8.77 7.74
N THR A 493 -5.49 -8.53 8.04
CA THR A 493 -6.49 -9.60 8.14
C THR A 493 -6.78 -10.16 6.76
N SER A 494 -6.70 -11.49 6.63
CA SER A 494 -7.03 -12.20 5.40
C SER A 494 -8.39 -11.76 4.84
N PRO A 495 -8.48 -11.35 3.57
CA PRO A 495 -9.76 -11.03 2.94
C PRO A 495 -10.71 -12.23 3.02
N PRO A 496 -11.96 -12.08 3.52
CA PRO A 496 -12.92 -13.18 3.56
C PRO A 496 -13.38 -13.60 2.16
N TYR A 497 -14.07 -14.73 2.04
CA TYR A 497 -14.65 -15.18 0.76
C TYR A 497 -15.56 -14.11 0.16
N ALA A 498 -15.53 -13.98 -1.17
CA ALA A 498 -16.25 -12.94 -1.91
C ALA A 498 -15.93 -11.48 -1.51
N ALA A 499 -14.86 -11.24 -0.73
CA ALA A 499 -14.44 -9.88 -0.41
C ALA A 499 -14.03 -9.13 -1.68
N SER A 500 -14.42 -7.86 -1.79
CA SER A 500 -14.16 -7.05 -2.98
C SER A 500 -13.64 -5.67 -2.64
N VAL A 501 -12.64 -5.22 -3.41
CA VAL A 501 -12.28 -3.80 -3.50
C VAL A 501 -12.93 -3.24 -4.76
N ILE A 502 -13.67 -2.14 -4.59
CA ILE A 502 -14.43 -1.47 -5.63
C ILE A 502 -13.89 -0.04 -5.74
N VAL A 503 -13.55 0.40 -6.94
CA VAL A 503 -13.04 1.75 -7.20
C VAL A 503 -13.95 2.41 -8.21
N GLU A 504 -14.60 3.49 -7.80
CA GLU A 504 -15.58 4.22 -8.60
C GLU A 504 -15.06 5.60 -8.96
N LEU A 505 -15.10 5.93 -10.25
CA LEU A 505 -14.85 7.27 -10.76
C LEU A 505 -16.18 8.01 -10.86
N HIS A 506 -16.25 9.16 -10.21
CA HIS A 506 -17.41 10.04 -10.22
C HIS A 506 -17.04 11.40 -10.79
N GLN A 507 -17.97 12.03 -11.49
CA GLN A 507 -17.86 13.41 -11.95
C GLN A 507 -18.91 14.26 -11.25
N ASN A 508 -18.50 15.36 -10.61
CA ASN A 508 -19.43 16.30 -10.00
C ASN A 508 -20.04 17.26 -11.03
N SER A 509 -21.04 18.03 -10.62
CA SER A 509 -21.71 19.04 -11.46
C SER A 509 -20.78 20.13 -12.02
N ALA A 510 -19.59 20.32 -11.44
CA ALA A 510 -18.56 21.23 -11.94
C ALA A 510 -17.61 20.57 -12.96
N GLY A 511 -17.90 19.34 -13.38
CA GLY A 511 -17.08 18.57 -14.33
C GLY A 511 -15.80 17.98 -13.74
N LYS A 512 -15.56 18.11 -12.42
CA LYS A 512 -14.37 17.57 -11.76
C LYS A 512 -14.58 16.11 -11.37
N TYR A 513 -13.56 15.31 -11.62
CA TYR A 513 -13.54 13.90 -11.25
C TYR A 513 -13.04 13.69 -9.82
N TYR A 514 -13.57 12.66 -9.16
CA TYR A 514 -13.09 12.16 -7.89
C TYR A 514 -13.28 10.64 -7.81
N VAL A 515 -12.51 9.99 -6.93
CA VAL A 515 -12.45 8.54 -6.82
C VAL A 515 -12.92 8.09 -5.45
N ASN A 516 -13.86 7.15 -5.42
CA ASN A 516 -14.26 6.44 -4.21
C ASN A 516 -13.63 5.05 -4.22
N VAL A 517 -12.95 4.68 -3.13
CA VAL A 517 -12.47 3.31 -2.91
C VAL A 517 -13.34 2.68 -1.84
N LEU A 518 -13.97 1.55 -2.13
CA LEU A 518 -14.79 0.80 -1.19
C LEU A 518 -14.22 -0.59 -0.96
N TYR A 519 -14.37 -1.10 0.26
CA TYR A 519 -14.07 -2.48 0.59
C TYR A 519 -15.32 -3.18 1.12
N LYS A 520 -15.79 -4.15 0.35
CA LYS A 520 -16.91 -5.02 0.68
C LYS A 520 -16.36 -6.30 1.28
N ASN A 521 -16.28 -6.36 2.60
CA ASN A 521 -15.85 -7.53 3.36
C ASN A 521 -16.99 -8.17 4.18
N THR A 522 -18.22 -7.69 3.99
CA THR A 522 -19.45 -8.26 4.54
C THR A 522 -20.46 -8.52 3.42
N THR A 523 -21.55 -9.25 3.72
CA THR A 523 -22.57 -9.62 2.75
C THR A 523 -23.29 -8.41 2.17
N ASP A 524 -23.62 -7.42 2.99
CA ASP A 524 -24.58 -6.37 2.59
C ASP A 524 -23.93 -5.00 2.35
N THR A 525 -22.75 -4.74 2.93
CA THR A 525 -22.18 -3.39 3.02
C THR A 525 -20.81 -3.32 2.36
N ALA A 526 -20.62 -2.30 1.53
CA ALA A 526 -19.31 -1.86 1.06
C ALA A 526 -18.90 -0.61 1.84
N TYR A 527 -17.78 -0.67 2.56
CA TYR A 527 -17.30 0.41 3.40
C TYR A 527 -16.41 1.34 2.59
N LEU A 528 -16.70 2.65 2.60
CA LEU A 528 -15.83 3.66 2.00
C LEU A 528 -14.49 3.69 2.75
N LEU A 529 -13.40 3.59 2.00
CA LEU A 529 -12.04 3.66 2.52
C LEU A 529 -11.42 5.02 2.24
N THR A 530 -10.70 5.55 3.22
CA THR A 530 -9.92 6.77 3.07
C THR A 530 -8.49 6.41 2.68
N VAL A 531 -8.13 6.62 1.42
CA VAL A 531 -6.74 6.46 0.96
C VAL A 531 -5.85 7.48 1.69
N PRO A 532 -4.81 7.05 2.44
CA PRO A 532 -3.94 7.97 3.16
C PRO A 532 -3.30 9.01 2.22
N GLY A 533 -3.43 10.29 2.59
CA GLY A 533 -2.94 11.41 1.78
C GLY A 533 -1.42 11.41 1.61
N ASN A 534 -0.97 10.98 0.42
CA ASN A 534 0.17 11.48 -0.38
C ASN A 534 0.62 10.51 -1.49
N TYR A 535 -0.10 9.40 -1.77
CA TYR A 535 0.35 8.38 -2.73
C TYR A 535 -0.52 8.12 -3.97
N LEU A 536 -1.54 8.95 -4.23
CA LEU A 536 -2.23 8.92 -5.53
C LEU A 536 -2.17 10.31 -6.15
N PRO A 537 -1.15 10.61 -6.99
CA PRO A 537 -1.28 11.70 -7.94
C PRO A 537 -2.27 11.25 -9.00
N PHE A 538 -3.56 11.59 -8.84
CA PHE A 538 -4.46 11.70 -9.97
C PHE A 538 -4.38 13.13 -10.47
N ILE A 539 -3.58 13.38 -11.52
CA ILE A 539 -3.94 14.07 -12.79
C ILE A 539 -3.01 13.55 -13.87
#